data_AF-A0A1R3JGS7-F1
#
_entry.id   AF-A0A1R3JGS7-F1
#
_cell.length_a   1.000
_cell.length_b   1.000
_cell.length_c   1.000
_cell.angle_alpha   90.00
_cell.angle_beta   90.00
_cell.angle_gamma   90.00
#
_symmetry.space_group_name_H-M   'P 1'
#
loop_
_entity.id
_entity.type
_entity.pdbx_description
1 polymer ?
#
loop_
_entity_poly.entity_id
_entity_poly.type
_entity_poly.pdbx_seq_one_letter_code
_entity_poly.pdbx_strand_id
1 'polypeptide(L)'
;PLMDNLEAQTYETFEKDSVKYIQYQRAICKALLDRVPDADISAVTTVLMVVGAGRGPLVRASLQAAEETGRKLKVYAVEKNPNAVVTLH
;
A
#
# COMPACT_ATOMS: atom_id res chain seq x y z
N PRO A 1 -10.05 3.14 12.14
CA PRO A 1 -11.03 2.58 13.09
C PRO A 1 -10.34 2.06 14.35
N LEU A 2 -10.30 2.89 15.40
CA LEU A 2 -9.55 2.56 16.61
C LEU A 2 -10.42 1.84 17.66
N MET A 3 -11.66 2.29 17.86
CA MET A 3 -12.59 1.72 18.86
C MET A 3 -13.24 0.41 18.40
N ASP A 4 -13.79 0.36 17.18
CA ASP A 4 -14.52 -0.81 16.69
C ASP A 4 -13.83 -1.48 15.50
N ASN A 5 -13.94 -2.82 15.42
CA ASN A 5 -13.55 -3.56 14.24
C ASN A 5 -14.60 -3.31 13.15
N LEU A 6 -14.19 -2.78 12.00
CA LEU A 6 -15.11 -2.50 10.91
C LEU A 6 -15.65 -3.78 10.29
N GLU A 7 -16.93 -3.75 9.94
CA GLU A 7 -17.59 -4.80 9.18
C GLU A 7 -17.16 -4.81 7.71
N ALA A 8 -17.31 -5.95 7.04
CA ALA A 8 -16.87 -6.14 5.64
C ALA A 8 -17.51 -5.13 4.68
N GLN A 9 -18.76 -4.76 4.90
CA GLN A 9 -19.51 -3.80 4.07
C GLN A 9 -18.93 -2.37 4.15
N THR A 10 -18.36 -1.99 5.30
CA THR A 10 -17.70 -0.69 5.44
C THR A 10 -16.39 -0.65 4.64
N TYR A 11 -15.60 -1.72 4.63
CA TYR A 11 -14.39 -1.80 3.80
C TYR A 11 -14.72 -1.73 2.30
N GLU A 12 -15.78 -2.41 1.86
CA GLU A 12 -16.26 -2.34 0.46
C GLU A 12 -16.61 -0.92 0.03
N THR A 13 -17.22 -0.15 0.92
CA THR A 13 -17.56 1.25 0.65
C THR A 13 -16.27 2.10 0.52
N PHE A 14 -15.28 1.86 1.37
CA PHE A 14 -13.98 2.54 1.30
C PHE A 14 -13.14 2.17 0.07
N GLU A 15 -13.36 0.99 -0.52
CA GLU A 15 -12.65 0.52 -1.71
C GLU A 15 -13.23 1.05 -3.02
N LYS A 16 -14.49 1.51 -3.02
CA LYS A 16 -15.12 2.14 -4.19
C LYS A 16 -14.56 3.52 -4.52
N ASP A 17 -13.86 4.17 -3.60
CA ASP A 17 -13.16 5.43 -3.86
C ASP A 17 -11.84 5.18 -4.59
N SER A 18 -11.93 5.03 -5.91
CA SER A 18 -10.77 4.83 -6.78
C SER A 18 -9.81 6.02 -6.79
N VAL A 19 -10.33 7.25 -6.65
CA VAL A 19 -9.52 8.47 -6.67
C VAL A 19 -8.52 8.46 -5.54
N LYS A 20 -8.94 8.11 -4.32
CA LYS A 20 -8.06 7.99 -3.16
C LYS A 20 -6.86 7.08 -3.43
N TYR A 21 -7.09 5.84 -3.90
CA TYR A 21 -5.99 4.88 -4.10
C TYR A 21 -5.08 5.27 -5.26
N ILE A 22 -5.61 5.88 -6.33
CA ILE A 22 -4.80 6.45 -7.42
C ILE A 22 -3.87 7.55 -6.89
N GLN A 23 -4.36 8.43 -6.00
CA GLN A 23 -3.52 9.48 -5.42
C GLN A 23 -2.46 8.91 -4.49
N TYR A 24 -2.79 7.89 -3.68
CA TYR A 24 -1.79 7.18 -2.88
C TYR A 24 -0.70 6.54 -3.75
N GLN A 25 -1.08 5.83 -4.81
CA GLN A 25 -0.12 5.24 -5.74
C GLN A 25 0.81 6.31 -6.33
N ARG A 26 0.25 7.42 -6.85
CA ARG A 26 1.05 8.52 -7.41
C ARG A 26 2.01 9.13 -6.39
N ALA A 27 1.58 9.29 -5.14
CA ALA A 27 2.44 9.79 -4.07
C ALA A 27 3.58 8.81 -3.77
N ILE A 28 3.30 7.50 -3.74
CA ILE A 28 4.31 6.46 -3.53
C ILE A 28 5.29 6.41 -4.71
N CYS A 29 4.82 6.52 -5.95
CA CYS A 29 5.70 6.58 -7.13
C CYS A 29 6.71 7.72 -6.99
N LYS A 30 6.24 8.94 -6.68
CA LYS A 30 7.12 10.10 -6.48
C LYS A 30 8.13 9.85 -5.37
N ALA A 31 7.70 9.35 -4.23
CA ALA A 31 8.58 9.04 -3.12
C ALA A 31 9.65 7.97 -3.45
N LEU A 32 9.32 6.97 -4.29
CA LEU A 32 10.28 5.95 -4.73
C LEU A 32 11.31 6.52 -5.71
N LEU A 33 10.89 7.38 -6.64
CA LEU A 33 11.79 8.07 -7.58
C LEU A 33 12.75 9.00 -6.84
N ASP A 34 12.25 9.76 -5.87
CA ASP A 34 13.06 10.70 -5.07
C ASP A 34 14.07 9.96 -4.17
N ARG A 35 13.69 8.79 -3.66
CA ARG A 35 14.53 8.00 -2.74
C ARG A 35 15.59 7.16 -3.46
N VAL A 36 15.30 6.64 -4.65
CA VAL A 36 16.19 5.74 -5.40
C VAL A 36 16.43 6.32 -6.80
N PRO A 37 17.60 6.96 -7.00
CA PRO A 37 18.05 7.40 -8.31
C PRO A 37 18.21 6.23 -9.28
N ASP A 38 18.18 6.52 -10.58
CA ASP A 38 18.23 5.48 -11.62
C ASP A 38 19.51 4.62 -11.56
N ALA A 39 20.62 5.20 -11.11
CA ALA A 39 21.89 4.49 -10.92
C ALA A 39 21.82 3.35 -9.87
N ASP A 40 20.91 3.46 -8.91
CA ASP A 40 20.86 2.59 -7.73
C ASP A 40 19.69 1.61 -7.73
N ILE A 41 18.90 1.55 -8.82
CA ILE A 41 17.71 0.71 -8.95
C ILE A 41 17.97 -0.76 -8.61
N SER A 42 19.14 -1.28 -9.01
CA SER A 42 19.50 -2.69 -8.79
C SER A 42 20.03 -2.98 -7.38
N ALA A 43 20.58 -1.97 -6.69
CA ALA A 43 21.27 -2.11 -5.42
C ALA A 43 20.34 -1.84 -4.22
N VAL A 44 19.42 -0.88 -4.35
CA VAL A 44 18.62 -0.40 -3.23
C VAL A 44 17.24 -1.06 -3.23
N THR A 45 16.90 -1.72 -2.12
CA THR A 45 15.54 -2.17 -1.83
C THR A 45 14.90 -1.24 -0.81
N THR A 46 13.81 -0.58 -1.16
CA THR A 46 13.05 0.25 -0.23
C THR A 46 12.11 -0.61 0.60
N VAL A 47 12.07 -0.39 1.92
CA VAL A 47 11.09 -1.04 2.81
C VAL A 47 9.93 -0.07 3.05
N LEU A 48 8.70 -0.50 2.75
CA LEU A 48 7.49 0.28 2.94
C LEU A 48 6.56 -0.45 3.92
N MET A 49 6.08 0.25 4.95
CA MET A 49 5.15 -0.30 5.93
C MET A 49 3.78 0.34 5.76
N VAL A 50 2.76 -0.47 5.48
CA VAL A 50 1.36 -0.03 5.45
C VAL A 50 0.77 -0.28 6.84
N VAL A 51 0.61 0.77 7.63
CA VAL A 51 0.05 0.70 8.99
C VAL A 51 -1.47 0.92 8.92
N GLY A 52 -2.24 -0.13 9.22
CA GLY A 52 -3.69 -0.19 8.97
C GLY A 52 -4.00 -0.62 7.54
N ALA A 53 -3.48 -1.78 7.13
CA ALA A 53 -3.60 -2.26 5.76
C ALA A 53 -5.03 -2.63 5.33
N GLY A 54 -5.95 -2.83 6.28
CA GLY A 54 -7.30 -3.30 6.01
C GLY A 54 -7.26 -4.58 5.17
N ARG A 55 -7.98 -4.58 4.04
CA ARG A 55 -8.03 -5.70 3.09
C ARG A 55 -6.97 -5.64 1.99
N GLY A 56 -5.98 -4.75 2.09
CA GLY A 56 -4.85 -4.66 1.15
C GLY A 56 -4.89 -3.62 0.00
N PRO A 57 -5.89 -2.73 -0.19
CA PRO A 57 -5.88 -1.85 -1.37
C PRO A 57 -4.68 -0.87 -1.39
N LEU A 58 -4.20 -0.42 -0.23
CA LEU A 58 -2.96 0.37 -0.14
C LEU A 58 -1.68 -0.45 -0.35
N VAL A 59 -1.71 -1.74 0.01
CA VAL A 59 -0.60 -2.66 -0.27
C VAL A 59 -0.48 -2.84 -1.78
N ARG A 60 -1.60 -3.08 -2.47
CA ARG A 60 -1.66 -3.16 -3.93
C ARG A 60 -1.19 -1.89 -4.61
N ALA A 61 -1.68 -0.73 -4.18
CA ALA A 61 -1.22 0.57 -4.69
C ALA A 61 0.30 0.74 -4.53
N SER A 62 0.88 0.25 -3.43
CA SER A 62 2.33 0.32 -3.19
C SER A 62 3.12 -0.58 -4.13
N LEU A 63 2.64 -1.81 -4.37
CA LEU A 63 3.28 -2.75 -5.30
C LEU A 63 3.19 -2.26 -6.74
N GLN A 64 2.03 -1.75 -7.15
CA GLN A 64 1.85 -1.18 -8.49
C GLN A 64 2.75 0.05 -8.70
N ALA A 65 2.92 0.91 -7.69
CA ALA A 65 3.86 2.02 -7.75
C ALA A 65 5.32 1.56 -7.91
N ALA A 66 5.70 0.46 -7.26
CA ALA A 66 7.03 -0.13 -7.42
C ALA A 66 7.25 -0.70 -8.83
N GLU A 67 6.25 -1.36 -9.40
CA GLU A 67 6.28 -1.85 -10.78
C GLU A 67 6.37 -0.70 -11.80
N GLU A 68 5.54 0.33 -11.66
CA GLU A 68 5.53 1.51 -12.55
C GLU A 68 6.85 2.27 -12.53
N THR A 69 7.50 2.34 -11.37
CA THR A 69 8.79 3.02 -11.22
C THR A 69 9.98 2.08 -11.45
N GLY A 70 9.78 0.76 -11.48
CA GLY A 70 10.86 -0.23 -11.56
C GLY A 70 11.76 -0.31 -10.31
N ARG A 71 11.34 0.27 -9.17
CA ARG A 71 12.13 0.28 -7.93
C ARG A 71 11.83 -0.96 -7.10
N LYS A 72 12.86 -1.58 -6.52
CA LYS A 72 12.69 -2.73 -5.61
C LYS A 72 12.01 -2.28 -4.33
N LEU A 73 10.90 -2.94 -3.98
CA LEU A 73 10.10 -2.65 -2.80
C LEU A 73 9.87 -3.92 -1.98
N LYS A 74 10.05 -3.82 -0.66
CA LYS A 74 9.62 -4.82 0.31
C LYS A 74 8.52 -4.22 1.17
N VAL A 75 7.31 -4.78 1.10
CA VAL A 75 6.14 -4.24 1.82
C VAL A 75 5.86 -5.06 3.08
N TYR A 76 5.61 -4.37 4.19
CA TYR A 76 5.02 -4.94 5.39
C TYR A 76 3.62 -4.37 5.59
N ALA A 77 2.62 -5.24 5.63
CA ALA A 77 1.25 -4.86 5.93
C ALA A 77 0.95 -5.13 7.41
N VAL A 78 0.68 -4.08 8.17
CA VAL A 78 0.34 -4.17 9.59
C VAL A 78 -1.16 -3.90 9.73
N GLU A 79 -1.90 -4.87 10.25
CA GLU A 79 -3.33 -4.74 10.48
C GLU A 79 -3.69 -5.37 11.84
N LYS A 80 -4.47 -4.63 12.64
CA LYS A 80 -4.90 -5.10 13.98
C LYS A 80 -6.13 -6.00 13.89
N ASN A 81 -6.96 -5.84 12.86
CA ASN A 81 -8.22 -6.54 12.72
C ASN A 81 -7.98 -7.94 12.11
N PRO A 82 -8.12 -9.03 12.90
CA PRO A 82 -7.85 -10.38 12.40
C PRO A 82 -8.77 -10.77 11.25
N ASN A 83 -9.99 -10.23 11.19
CA ASN A 83 -10.93 -10.49 10.09
C ASN A 83 -10.42 -9.93 8.75
N ALA A 84 -9.69 -8.81 8.78
CA ALA A 84 -9.14 -8.18 7.59
C ALA A 84 -7.86 -8.88 7.12
N VAL A 85 -7.08 -9.46 8.04
CA VAL A 85 -5.87 -10.25 7.73
C VAL A 85 -6.20 -11.44 6.83
N VAL A 86 -7.35 -12.09 7.02
CA VAL A 86 -7.79 -13.23 6.19
C VAL A 86 -8.01 -12.83 4.73
N THR A 87 -8.38 -11.56 4.48
CA THR A 87 -8.67 -11.02 3.14
C THR A 87 -7.53 -10.13 2.62
N LEU A 88 -6.34 -10.16 3.23
CA LEU A 88 -5.25 -9.30 2.81
C LEU A 88 -4.66 -9.82 1.48
N HIS A 89 -4.89 -9.09 0.38
CA HIS A 89 -4.53 -9.48 -0.98
C HIS A 89 -3.98 -8.31 -1.82
#